data_AF-A0A2V9RBD0-F1
#
_entry.id   AF-A0A2V9RBD0-F1
#
_cell.length_a   1.000
_cell.length_b   1.000
_cell.length_c   1.000
_cell.angle_alpha   90.00
_cell.angle_beta   90.00
_cell.angle_gamma   90.00
#
_symmetry.space_group_name_H-M   'P 1'
#
loop_
_entity.id
_entity.type
_entity.pdbx_description
1 polymer ?
#
loop_
_entity_poly.entity_id
_entity_poly.type
_entity_poly.pdbx_seq_one_letter_code
_entity_poly.pdbx_strand_id
1 'polypeptide(L)' 'NRVSFLTYIRSKGDCESLVNSIDTDSIGAIPATFVFDRQGKRVETLVGDQTYEIFEKVVQPLL' A
#
# COMPACT_ATOMS: atom_id res chain seq x y z
N ASN A 1 -20.63 -4.01 -7.18
CA ASN A 1 -19.64 -3.71 -8.24
C ASN A 1 -18.35 -4.48 -7.95
N ARG A 2 -17.99 -5.48 -8.77
CA ARG A 2 -16.65 -6.09 -8.71
C ARG A 2 -15.76 -5.31 -9.68
N VAL A 3 -15.02 -4.34 -9.17
CA VAL A 3 -13.96 -3.69 -9.95
C VAL A 3 -12.81 -4.67 -10.03
N SER A 4 -12.37 -5.00 -11.25
CA SER A 4 -11.16 -5.79 -11.45
C SER A 4 -9.97 -4.84 -11.33
N PHE A 5 -9.25 -4.94 -10.22
CA PHE A 5 -7.95 -4.29 -10.04
C PHE A 5 -6.86 -5.33 -10.22
N LEU A 6 -5.75 -4.88 -10.82
CA LEU A 6 -4.57 -5.71 -11.02
C LEU A 6 -4.00 -6.06 -9.63
N THR A 7 -4.18 -7.32 -9.24
CA THR A 7 -3.77 -7.80 -7.93
C THR A 7 -2.55 -8.68 -8.11
N TYR A 8 -1.49 -8.37 -7.38
CA TYR A 8 -0.29 -9.17 -7.34
C TYR A 8 -0.21 -9.88 -6.00
N ILE A 9 -0.07 -11.20 -6.04
CA ILE A 9 0.20 -12.01 -4.85
C ILE A 9 1.62 -12.56 -4.99
N ARG A 10 2.46 -12.30 -4.00
CA ARG A 10 3.81 -12.87 -3.95
C ARG A 10 3.71 -14.40 -3.91
N SER A 11 4.30 -15.09 -4.89
CA SER A 11 4.24 -16.55 -5.01
C SER A 11 5.48 -17.27 -4.48
N LYS A 12 6.66 -16.63 -4.50
CA LYS A 12 7.96 -17.15 -4.04
C LYS A 12 8.86 -16.00 -3.55
N GLY A 13 10.02 -16.30 -2.98
CA GLY A 13 11.01 -15.32 -2.49
C GLY A 13 10.87 -14.98 -1.00
N ASP A 14 11.84 -14.25 -0.48
CA ASP A 14 11.90 -13.82 0.92
C ASP A 14 10.89 -12.69 1.20
N CYS A 15 10.13 -12.84 2.29
CA CYS A 15 9.08 -11.89 2.66
C CYS A 15 9.67 -10.59 3.19
N GLU A 16 10.74 -10.71 3.98
CA GLU A 16 11.39 -9.58 4.62
C GLU A 16 12.01 -8.66 3.57
N SER A 17 12.67 -9.22 2.55
CA SER A 17 13.20 -8.47 1.42
C SER A 17 12.13 -7.68 0.65
N LEU A 18 10.94 -8.26 0.44
CA LEU A 18 9.82 -7.54 -0.19
C LEU A 18 9.33 -6.41 0.71
N VAL A 19 9.09 -6.70 1.99
CA VAL A 19 8.64 -5.69 2.96
C VAL A 19 9.65 -4.56 3.04
N ASN A 20 10.95 -4.85 3.15
CA ASN A 20 12.02 -3.85 3.23
C ASN A 20 12.15 -3.00 1.95
N SER A 21 11.76 -3.54 0.78
CA SER A 21 11.70 -2.74 -0.46
C SER A 21 10.55 -1.74 -0.49
N ILE A 22 9.49 -1.98 0.30
CA ILE A 22 8.28 -1.18 0.35
C ILE A 22 8.25 -0.28 1.59
N ASP A 23 8.81 -0.72 2.72
CA ASP A 23 8.84 -0.04 4.02
C ASP A 23 10.27 -0.03 4.58
N THR A 24 11.11 0.82 3.99
CA THR A 24 12.53 0.97 4.36
C THR A 24 12.75 1.49 5.77
N ASP A 25 11.81 2.27 6.31
CA ASP A 25 11.90 2.83 7.66
C ASP A 25 11.38 1.86 8.74
N SER A 26 10.88 0.69 8.29
CA SER A 26 10.44 -0.45 9.09
C SER A 26 9.53 -0.03 10.25
N ILE A 27 8.37 0.53 9.92
CA ILE A 27 7.37 0.91 10.91
C ILE A 27 6.90 -0.34 11.69
N GLY A 28 7.02 -1.53 11.07
CA GLY A 28 6.76 -2.83 11.69
C GLY A 28 5.30 -3.05 12.07
N ALA A 29 4.43 -2.12 11.65
CA ALA A 29 3.02 -2.11 12.00
C ALA A 29 2.21 -2.83 10.94
N ILE A 30 1.34 -3.74 11.38
CA ILE A 30 0.45 -4.54 10.54
C ILE A 30 -0.97 -4.40 11.10
N PRO A 31 -2.00 -4.15 10.26
CA PRO A 31 -1.92 -3.92 8.82
C PRO A 31 -1.32 -2.55 8.47
N ALA A 32 -0.72 -2.46 7.27
CA ALA A 32 -0.24 -1.22 6.69
C ALA A 32 -0.59 -1.14 5.21
N THR A 33 -0.98 0.05 4.76
CA THR A 33 -1.28 0.37 3.36
C THR A 33 -0.34 1.47 2.90
N PHE A 34 0.42 1.21 1.84
CA PHE A 34 1.34 2.18 1.23
C PHE A 34 0.74 2.67 -0.09
N VAL A 35 0.58 3.99 -0.24
CA VAL A 35 0.02 4.60 -1.44
C VAL A 35 1.11 5.29 -2.23
N PHE A 36 1.17 4.99 -3.53
CA PHE A 36 2.15 5.55 -4.46
C PHE A 36 1.43 6.28 -5.60
N ASP A 37 2.01 7.37 -6.09
CA ASP A 37 1.52 8.07 -7.27
C ASP A 37 1.93 7.38 -8.58
N ARG A 38 1.52 7.95 -9.72
CA ARG A 38 1.83 7.44 -11.06
C ARG A 38 3.32 7.42 -11.40
N GLN A 39 4.14 8.19 -10.67
CA GLN A 39 5.60 8.26 -10.86
C GLN A 39 6.32 7.26 -9.93
N GLY A 40 5.58 6.53 -9.09
CA GLY A 40 6.12 5.58 -8.12
C GLY A 40 6.62 6.25 -6.83
N LYS A 41 6.31 7.53 -6.61
CA LYS A 41 6.65 8.22 -5.37
C LYS A 41 5.61 7.86 -4.30
N ARG A 42 6.07 7.47 -3.10
CA ARG A 42 5.19 7.23 -1.94
C ARG A 42 4.57 8.57 -1.51
N VAL A 43 3.25 8.61 -1.43
CA VAL A 43 2.48 9.81 -1.05
C VAL A 43 1.81 9.69 0.31
N GLU A 44 1.53 8.48 0.77
CA GLU A 44 0.92 8.25 2.08
C GLU A 44 1.24 6.84 2.62
N THR A 45 1.26 6.71 3.94
CA THR A 45 1.29 5.44 4.65
C THR A 45 0.18 5.40 5.69
N LEU A 46 -0.76 4.47 5.54
CA LEU A 46 -1.84 4.26 6.49
C LEU A 46 -1.56 3.04 7.35
N VAL A 47 -1.49 3.22 8.67
CA VAL A 47 -1.13 2.18 9.64
C VAL A 47 -2.34 1.81 10.50
N GLY A 48 -2.50 0.52 10.76
CA GLY A 48 -3.63 -0.02 11.52
C GLY A 48 -4.90 -0.08 10.67
N ASP A 49 -6.03 -0.34 11.33
CA ASP A 49 -7.31 -0.44 10.65
C ASP A 49 -7.73 0.91 10.04
N GLN A 50 -8.16 0.86 8.79
CA GLN A 50 -8.56 2.03 8.02
C GLN A 50 -9.96 1.87 7.47
N THR A 51 -10.70 2.97 7.40
CA THR A 51 -12.01 2.99 6.73
C THR A 51 -11.86 3.31 5.25
N TYR A 52 -12.89 2.97 4.47
CA TYR A 52 -12.93 3.30 3.05
C TYR A 52 -12.84 4.80 2.81
N GLU A 53 -13.46 5.63 3.65
CA GLU A 53 -13.48 7.08 3.50
C GLU A 53 -12.07 7.68 3.70
N ILE A 54 -11.26 7.11 4.58
CA ILE A 54 -9.86 7.52 4.74
C ILE A 54 -9.08 7.15 3.47
N PHE A 55 -9.22 5.92 3.01
CA PHE A 55 -8.57 5.46 1.79
C PHE A 55 -8.96 6.30 0.56
N GLU A 56 -10.25 6.58 0.38
CA GLU A 56 -10.78 7.36 -0.74
C GLU A 56 -10.23 8.79 -0.74
N LYS A 57 -10.14 9.45 0.42
CA LYS A 57 -9.55 10.80 0.53
C LYS A 57 -8.09 10.85 0.09
N VAL A 58 -7.34 9.77 0.32
CA VAL A 58 -5.93 9.67 -0.07
C VAL A 58 -5.78 9.38 -1.56
N VAL A 59 -6.65 8.51 -2.11
CA VAL A 59 -6.52 8.03 -3.50
C VAL A 59 -7.16 8.97 -4.51
N GLN A 60 -8.28 9.62 -4.18
CA GLN A 60 -9.02 10.48 -5.11
C GLN A 60 -8.16 11.57 -5.77
N PRO A 61 -7.22 12.25 -5.06
CA PRO A 61 -6.35 13.25 -5.67
C PRO A 61 -5.30 12.69 -6.64
N LEU A 62 -5.09 11.37 -6.67
CA LEU A 62 -4.07 10.69 -7.49
C LEU A 62 -4.63 10.15 -8.82
N LEU A 63 -5.95 10.11 -8.96
CA LEU A 63 -6.68 9.69 -10.15
C LEU A 63 -6.74 10.82 -11.17
#